data_AF-A0A1C5PSJ5-F1
#
_entry.id   AF-A0A1C5PSJ5-F1
#
_cell.length_a   1.000
_cell.length_b   1.000
_cell.length_c   1.000
_cell.angle_alpha   90.00
_cell.angle_beta   90.00
_cell.angle_gamma   90.00
#
_symmetry.space_group_name_H-M   'P 1'
#
loop_
_entity.id
_entity.type
_entity.pdbx_description
1 polymer ?
#
loop_
_entity_poly.entity_id
_entity_poly.type
_entity_poly.pdbx_seq_one_letter_code
_entity_poly.pdbx_strand_id
1 'polypeptide(L)'
;MKEIKITGTKWYVDIEYKENIARFGGEMCVDGFYATVNSISWIKHQGYIEKNELTELIKAVRKQNKNSSFKIEFVNDDGSEYK
;
A
#
# COMPACT_ATOMS: atom_id res chain seq x y z
N MET A 1 4.74 -11.50 14.94
CA MET A 1 4.36 -10.09 14.69
C MET A 1 3.88 -9.97 13.26
N LYS A 2 2.78 -9.26 12.99
CA LYS A 2 2.46 -8.90 11.61
C LYS A 2 3.50 -7.89 11.15
N GLU A 3 4.24 -8.24 10.10
CA GLU A 3 5.30 -7.41 9.51
C GLU A 3 4.74 -6.11 8.89
N ILE A 4 3.43 -6.08 8.65
CA ILE A 4 2.70 -4.99 8.03
C ILE A 4 1.43 -4.71 8.83
N LYS A 5 1.12 -3.43 9.01
CA LYS A 5 -0.17 -2.99 9.53
C LYS A 5 -0.81 -2.06 8.50
N ILE A 6 -2.09 -2.32 8.22
CA ILE A 6 -2.88 -1.57 7.24
C ILE A 6 -4.03 -0.92 7.99
N THR A 7 -4.14 0.39 7.85
CA THR A 7 -5.24 1.21 8.36
C THR A 7 -5.71 2.13 7.25
N GLY A 8 -6.90 2.74 7.36
CA GLY A 8 -7.34 3.64 6.31
C GLY A 8 -8.78 4.07 6.44
N THR A 9 -9.24 4.71 5.37
CA THR A 9 -10.60 5.17 5.17
C THR A 9 -11.07 4.73 3.79
N LYS A 10 -12.26 5.15 3.37
CA LYS A 10 -12.73 4.93 2.00
C LYS A 10 -11.91 5.65 0.91
N TRP A 11 -11.02 6.58 1.28
CA TRP A 11 -10.28 7.44 0.35
C TRP A 11 -8.78 7.16 0.29
N TYR A 12 -8.23 6.54 1.34
CA TYR A 12 -6.81 6.29 1.44
C TYR A 12 -6.54 5.12 2.38
N VAL A 13 -5.38 4.50 2.19
CA VAL A 13 -4.83 3.50 3.10
C VAL A 13 -3.43 3.92 3.56
N ASP A 14 -3.20 3.78 4.85
CA ASP A 14 -1.90 3.88 5.50
C ASP A 14 -1.33 2.48 5.70
N ILE A 15 -0.15 2.26 5.15
CA ILE A 15 0.57 1.00 5.21
C ILE A 15 1.83 1.23 6.02
N GLU A 16 1.86 0.65 7.21
CA GLU A 16 3.01 0.66 8.10
C GLU A 16 3.87 -0.58 7.80
N TYR A 17 5.13 -0.34 7.41
CA TYR A 17 6.12 -1.37 7.09
C TYR A 17 7.51 -0.90 7.54
N LYS A 18 8.24 -1.73 8.30
CA LYS A 18 9.57 -1.39 8.86
C LYS A 18 9.59 -0.01 9.56
N GLU A 19 8.56 0.28 10.38
CA GLU A 19 8.37 1.57 11.08
C GLU A 19 8.12 2.81 10.22
N ASN A 20 8.12 2.67 8.89
CA ASN A 20 7.72 3.69 7.92
C ASN A 20 6.21 3.57 7.63
N ILE A 21 5.57 4.70 7.31
CA ILE A 21 4.15 4.78 7.00
C ILE A 21 3.99 5.43 5.62
N ALA A 22 3.58 4.62 4.65
CA ALA A 22 3.20 5.08 3.31
C ALA A 22 1.67 5.20 3.22
N ARG A 23 1.19 6.38 2.84
CA ARG A 23 -0.21 6.61 2.49
C ARG A 23 -0.39 6.48 1.00
N PHE A 24 -1.41 5.75 0.57
CA PHE A 24 -1.87 5.72 -0.80
C PHE A 24 -3.31 6.20 -0.86
N GLY A 25 -3.59 7.15 -1.74
CA GLY A 25 -4.95 7.42 -2.19
C GLY A 25 -5.47 6.29 -3.08
N GLY A 26 -6.77 6.27 -3.30
CA GLY A 26 -7.39 5.24 -4.11
C GLY A 26 -8.88 5.11 -3.85
N GLU A 27 -9.42 3.96 -4.23
CA GLU A 27 -10.85 3.68 -4.16
C GLU A 27 -11.14 2.41 -3.36
N MET A 28 -12.15 2.48 -2.49
CA MET A 28 -12.64 1.33 -1.74
C MET A 28 -13.62 0.52 -2.60
N CYS A 29 -13.32 -0.76 -2.77
CA CYS A 29 -14.10 -1.73 -3.53
C CYS A 29 -14.68 -2.82 -2.63
N VAL A 30 -15.54 -3.67 -3.20
CA VAL A 30 -16.21 -4.76 -2.47
C VAL A 30 -15.21 -5.77 -1.91
N ASP A 31 -14.13 -6.03 -2.62
CA ASP A 31 -13.10 -7.02 -2.29
C ASP A 31 -11.85 -6.41 -1.65
N GLY A 32 -11.82 -5.09 -1.43
CA GLY A 32 -10.60 -4.45 -0.99
C GLY A 32 -10.51 -2.94 -1.22
N PHE A 33 -9.29 -2.49 -1.45
CA PHE A 33 -8.96 -1.11 -1.77
C PHE A 33 -7.94 -1.09 -2.90
N TYR A 34 -8.20 -0.26 -3.90
CA TYR A 34 -7.36 -0.09 -5.08
C TYR A 34 -6.52 1.17 -4.88
N ALA A 35 -5.27 0.97 -4.49
CA ALA A 35 -4.31 2.01 -4.16
C ALA A 35 -3.56 2.50 -5.41
N THR A 36 -3.70 3.79 -5.74
CA THR A 36 -2.98 4.39 -6.87
C THR A 36 -1.52 4.64 -6.49
N VAL A 37 -0.57 4.02 -7.18
CA VAL A 37 0.84 4.04 -6.79
C VAL A 37 1.44 5.45 -6.82
N ASN A 38 1.10 6.25 -7.83
CA ASN A 38 1.62 7.62 -7.96
C ASN A 38 1.02 8.60 -6.93
N SER A 39 0.00 8.18 -6.17
CA SER A 39 -0.57 8.97 -5.07
C SER A 39 0.19 8.82 -3.74
N ILE A 40 1.30 8.06 -3.74
CA ILE A 40 2.05 7.77 -2.53
C ILE A 40 2.48 9.05 -1.80
N SER A 41 2.25 9.07 -0.50
CA SER A 41 2.74 10.09 0.43
C SER A 41 3.35 9.41 1.65
N TRP A 42 4.62 9.68 1.93
CA TRP A 42 5.28 9.17 3.13
C TRP A 42 4.89 10.03 4.34
N ILE A 43 4.04 9.47 5.21
CA ILE A 43 3.57 10.15 6.43
C ILE A 43 4.64 10.09 7.52
N LYS A 44 5.34 8.96 7.58
CA LYS A 44 6.51 8.76 8.44
C LYS A 44 7.54 7.99 7.63
N HIS A 45 8.75 8.52 7.54
CA HIS A 45 9.85 7.84 6.86
C HIS A 45 11.14 8.10 7.65
N GLN A 46 11.86 7.03 7.97
CA GLN A 46 13.17 7.12 8.59
C GLN A 46 14.26 7.04 7.52
N GLY A 47 15.19 8.00 7.52
CA GLY A 47 16.29 8.02 6.57
C GLY A 47 15.87 8.43 5.16
N TYR A 48 16.69 8.05 4.18
CA TYR A 48 16.47 8.36 2.77
C TYR A 48 15.56 7.32 2.13
N ILE A 49 14.61 7.76 1.32
CA ILE A 49 13.73 6.86 0.55
C ILE A 49 14.61 6.12 -0.46
N GLU A 50 14.70 4.79 -0.32
CA GLU A 50 15.47 3.98 -1.25
C GLU A 50 14.69 3.70 -2.52
N LYS A 51 15.38 3.60 -3.66
CA LYS A 51 14.77 3.38 -4.98
C LYS A 51 13.88 2.14 -5.06
N ASN A 52 14.15 1.13 -4.23
CA ASN A 52 13.45 -0.15 -4.23
C ASN A 52 12.42 -0.29 -3.09
N GLU A 53 12.32 0.68 -2.19
CA GLU A 53 11.52 0.56 -0.98
C GLU A 53 10.03 0.41 -1.27
N LEU A 54 9.52 1.19 -2.23
CA LEU A 54 8.14 1.06 -2.70
C LEU A 54 7.86 -0.36 -3.24
N THR A 55 8.79 -0.91 -4.01
CA THR A 55 8.69 -2.27 -4.56
C THR A 55 8.68 -3.32 -3.46
N GLU A 56 9.50 -3.15 -2.41
CA GLU A 56 9.50 -4.05 -1.25
C GLU A 56 8.17 -3.98 -0.48
N LEU A 57 7.66 -2.77 -0.22
CA LEU A 57 6.39 -2.55 0.45
C LEU A 57 5.24 -3.22 -0.32
N ILE A 58 5.15 -3.01 -1.63
CA ILE A 58 4.13 -3.62 -2.49
C ILE A 58 4.20 -5.14 -2.44
N LYS A 59 5.42 -5.72 -2.52
CA LYS A 59 5.61 -7.18 -2.41
C LYS A 59 5.16 -7.71 -1.05
N ALA A 60 5.47 -6.99 0.02
CA ALA A 60 5.07 -7.36 1.37
C ALA A 60 3.54 -7.37 1.51
N VAL A 61 2.86 -6.33 1.00
CA VAL A 61 1.39 -6.22 1.03
C VAL A 61 0.75 -7.33 0.19
N ARG A 62 1.26 -7.60 -1.02
CA ARG A 62 0.80 -8.72 -1.87
C ARG A 62 0.94 -10.07 -1.17
N LYS A 63 2.00 -10.28 -0.40
CA LYS A 63 2.18 -11.50 0.41
C LYS A 63 1.11 -11.61 1.51
N GLN A 64 0.73 -10.48 2.12
CA GLN A 64 -0.37 -10.44 3.11
C GLN A 64 -1.75 -10.67 2.47
N ASN A 65 -2.02 -10.10 1.30
CA ASN A 65 -3.29 -10.26 0.57
C ASN A 65 -3.67 -11.72 0.34
N LYS A 66 -2.70 -12.62 0.14
CA LYS A 66 -2.94 -14.07 -0.08
C LYS A 66 -3.73 -14.74 1.05
N ASN A 67 -3.67 -14.18 2.26
CA ASN A 67 -4.32 -14.72 3.45
C ASN A 67 -5.49 -13.84 3.94
N SER A 68 -5.96 -12.90 3.11
CA SER A 68 -6.99 -11.93 3.49
C SER A 68 -8.13 -11.91 2.46
N SER A 69 -9.37 -11.82 2.95
CA SER A 69 -10.55 -11.56 2.10
C SER A 69 -10.62 -10.11 1.63
N PHE A 70 -10.02 -9.19 2.39
CA PHE A 70 -9.88 -7.78 2.03
C PHE A 70 -8.47 -7.53 1.50
N LYS A 71 -8.35 -7.11 0.24
CA LYS A 71 -7.05 -6.97 -0.45
C LYS A 71 -6.71 -5.51 -0.69
N ILE A 72 -5.42 -5.18 -0.64
CA ILE A 72 -4.92 -3.91 -1.16
C ILE A 72 -4.26 -4.18 -2.51
N GLU A 73 -4.91 -3.80 -3.59
CA GLU A 73 -4.35 -3.93 -4.93
C GLU A 73 -3.73 -2.60 -5.36
N PHE A 74 -2.57 -2.65 -6.00
CA PHE A 74 -1.85 -1.46 -6.45
C PHE A 74 -2.10 -1.25 -7.94
N VAL A 75 -2.47 -0.04 -8.31
CA VAL A 75 -2.80 0.35 -9.68
C VAL A 75 -2.04 1.58 -10.14
N ASN A 76 -1.84 1.70 -11.45
CA ASN A 76 -1.39 2.92 -12.11
C ASN A 76 -2.51 3.97 -12.11
N ASP A 77 -2.21 5.20 -12.55
CA ASP A 77 -3.19 6.29 -12.63
C ASP A 77 -4.34 6.00 -13.61
N ASP A 78 -4.12 5.14 -14.60
CA ASP A 78 -5.13 4.67 -15.54
C ASP A 78 -5.99 3.50 -15.01
N GLY A 79 -5.75 3.07 -13.77
CA GLY A 79 -6.44 1.96 -13.12
C GLY A 79 -5.91 0.57 -13.50
N SER A 80 -4.92 0.47 -14.38
CA SER A 80 -4.28 -0.81 -14.70
C SER A 80 -3.46 -1.33 -13.52
N GLU A 81 -3.33 -2.65 -13.38
CA GLU A 81 -2.53 -3.26 -12.32
C GLU A 81 -1.06 -2.79 -12.39
N TYR A 82 -0.53 -2.35 -11.25
CA TYR A 82 0.89 -1.97 -11.13
C TYR A 82 1.76 -3.23 -11.05
N LYS A 83 2.66 -3.42 -12.02
CA LYS A 83 3.49 -4.63 -12.14
C LYS A 83 4.86 -4.48 -11.51
#